data_AF-A0AAN7LDH5-F1
#
_entry.id   AF-A0AAN7LDH5-F1
#
_cell.length_a   1.000
_cell.length_b   1.000
_cell.length_c   1.000
_cell.angle_alpha   90.00
_cell.angle_beta   90.00
_cell.angle_gamma   90.00
#
_symmetry.space_group_name_H-M   'P 1'
#
loop_
_entity.id
_entity.type
_entity.pdbx_description
1 polymer ?
#
loop_
_entity_poly.entity_id
_entity_poly.type
_entity_poly.pdbx_seq_one_letter_code
_entity_poly.pdbx_strand_id
1 'polypeptide(L)'
;MIKLVDFRLLPEHAPYSQRTGESSSASITTTGYSVTAADPESHPPKRRKEDMATCMYDEAIAELSELLSEKSELQDVAASKLKQLAAELQSAAQGFDPVDRIKSGFANFKTEKFEKTPDLYGDLAKGQSPKFLVFACSDSRVCPSHILDFQPGEAFMVRNIANMVPPYDLTKNSGVGAAIEYAVLHLKVENILVMGHSCCGGIKGLMSIPDDGTTSSDFIESWVKICSPARSKIMTEYNSLTFEEQCHNCEKEAVNVSLGNLLTYPYVRDRVVKNSLAIKGAHYDFTKGALELWDLEFKISPSASA
;
A
#
# COMPACT_ATOMS: atom_id res chain seq x y z
N MET A 1 -20.80 -5.92 -22.54
CA MET A 1 -21.89 -4.94 -22.73
C MET A 1 -22.36 -4.47 -21.36
N ILE A 2 -21.97 -3.27 -20.93
CA ILE A 2 -22.42 -2.71 -19.65
C ILE A 2 -23.76 -2.02 -19.91
N LYS A 3 -24.82 -2.49 -19.23
CA LYS A 3 -26.14 -1.85 -19.27
C LYS A 3 -26.09 -0.57 -18.41
N LEU A 4 -26.51 0.54 -19.00
CA LEU A 4 -26.66 1.84 -18.34
C LEU A 4 -27.75 1.78 -17.25
N VAL A 5 -27.44 2.28 -16.07
CA VAL A 5 -28.41 2.60 -15.01
C VAL A 5 -28.71 4.09 -15.10
N ASP A 6 -30.00 4.42 -15.22
CA ASP A 6 -30.50 5.80 -15.28
C ASP A 6 -30.53 6.41 -13.86
N PHE A 7 -29.84 7.54 -13.67
CA PHE A 7 -29.64 8.22 -12.38
C PHE A 7 -30.46 9.51 -12.24
N ARG A 8 -31.65 9.57 -12.85
CA ARG A 8 -32.63 10.59 -12.51
C ARG A 8 -33.44 10.11 -11.33
N LEU A 9 -33.19 10.68 -10.16
CA LEU A 9 -34.06 10.82 -8.96
C LEU A 9 -33.20 10.71 -7.68
N LEU A 10 -32.61 11.83 -7.26
CA LEU A 10 -32.17 12.02 -5.87
C LEU A 10 -32.91 13.25 -5.31
N PRO A 11 -33.64 13.13 -4.19
CA PRO A 11 -34.37 14.25 -3.59
C PRO A 11 -33.48 15.18 -2.75
N GLU A 12 -33.91 16.44 -2.69
CA GLU A 12 -33.30 17.56 -1.95
C GLU A 12 -33.35 17.40 -0.42
N HIS A 13 -32.45 18.14 0.23
CA HIS A 13 -32.06 18.12 1.64
C HIS A 13 -33.16 18.40 2.68
N ALA A 14 -32.99 17.82 3.88
CA ALA A 14 -33.57 18.30 5.14
C ALA A 14 -32.47 18.43 6.23
N PRO A 15 -32.55 19.43 7.14
CA PRO A 15 -31.48 19.75 8.09
C PRO A 15 -31.43 18.85 9.34
N TYR A 16 -30.22 18.64 9.83
CA TYR A 16 -29.83 17.72 10.91
C TYR A 16 -29.95 18.35 12.32
N SER A 17 -30.48 17.58 13.28
CA SER A 17 -30.60 17.93 14.70
C SER A 17 -29.45 17.32 15.51
N GLN A 18 -28.78 18.16 16.32
CA GLN A 18 -27.67 17.77 17.19
C GLN A 18 -28.16 16.96 18.40
N ARG A 19 -27.56 15.79 18.65
CA ARG A 19 -27.55 15.15 19.98
C ARG A 19 -26.12 15.15 20.53
N THR A 20 -25.98 15.73 21.70
CA THR A 20 -24.78 15.74 22.54
C THR A 20 -24.64 14.39 23.24
N GLY A 21 -23.50 13.72 23.04
CA GLY A 21 -23.07 12.56 23.82
C GLY A 21 -21.77 12.87 24.54
N GLU A 22 -21.74 12.60 25.83
CA GLU A 22 -20.62 12.86 26.76
C GLU A 22 -19.39 12.02 26.40
N SER A 23 -18.22 12.66 26.32
CA SER A 23 -16.94 12.00 26.05
C SER A 23 -16.22 11.65 27.36
N SER A 24 -16.03 10.36 27.61
CA SER A 24 -15.03 9.85 28.56
C SER A 24 -13.63 10.15 28.01
N SER A 25 -12.87 11.00 28.70
CA SER A 25 -11.50 11.37 28.29
C SER A 25 -10.49 10.33 28.80
N ALA A 26 -9.99 9.48 27.89
CA ALA A 26 -8.75 8.74 28.11
C ALA A 26 -7.58 9.65 27.73
N SER A 27 -6.69 9.98 28.67
CA SER A 27 -5.47 10.72 28.41
C SER A 27 -4.42 9.79 27.81
N ILE A 28 -4.10 9.96 26.52
CA ILE A 28 -2.96 9.30 25.87
C ILE A 28 -1.72 10.18 26.12
N THR A 29 -0.77 9.72 26.93
CA THR A 29 0.56 10.33 27.03
C THR A 29 1.46 9.80 25.92
N THR A 30 1.78 10.65 24.94
CA THR A 30 2.76 10.35 23.89
C THR A 30 4.16 10.76 24.33
N THR A 31 5.09 9.82 24.49
CA THR A 31 6.53 10.11 24.59
C THR A 31 7.07 10.33 23.19
N GLY A 32 7.25 11.58 22.78
CA GLY A 32 7.80 11.92 21.46
C GLY A 32 9.31 11.66 21.44
N TYR A 33 9.77 10.77 20.57
CA TYR A 33 11.19 10.66 20.21
C TYR A 33 11.40 11.44 18.92
N SER A 34 12.16 12.55 18.97
CA SER A 34 12.68 13.17 17.75
C SER A 34 13.79 12.29 17.20
N VAL A 35 13.60 11.73 16.00
CA VAL A 35 14.62 10.94 15.31
C VAL A 35 15.62 11.89 14.65
N THR A 36 16.59 12.35 15.44
CA THR A 36 17.83 12.94 14.93
C THR A 36 18.93 11.91 15.12
N ALA A 37 19.70 11.61 14.07
CA ALA A 37 20.84 10.70 14.18
C ALA A 37 21.81 11.23 15.25
N ALA A 38 22.01 10.47 16.33
CA ALA A 38 22.96 10.75 17.39
C ALA A 38 23.84 9.52 17.61
N ASP A 39 25.09 9.76 18.03
CA ASP A 39 26.16 8.78 18.25
C ASP A 39 25.80 7.72 19.32
N PRO A 40 26.39 6.51 19.25
CA PRO A 40 25.98 5.37 20.07
C PRO A 40 26.54 5.47 21.51
N GLU A 41 25.66 5.53 22.50
CA GLU A 41 25.98 5.21 23.90
C GLU A 41 25.24 3.96 24.39
N SER A 42 25.96 3.15 25.15
CA SER A 42 25.64 1.80 25.63
C SER A 42 24.65 1.75 26.79
N HIS A 43 23.74 0.76 26.82
CA HIS A 43 22.90 0.41 27.99
C HIS A 43 22.79 -1.13 28.21
N PRO A 44 22.45 -1.59 29.43
CA PRO A 44 22.83 -2.92 29.97
C PRO A 44 21.76 -4.02 29.78
N PRO A 45 22.06 -5.32 30.04
CA PRO A 45 21.29 -6.43 29.49
C PRO A 45 20.24 -7.04 30.43
N LYS A 46 19.22 -7.72 29.85
CA LYS A 46 18.29 -8.63 30.54
C LYS A 46 18.01 -9.95 29.78
N ARG A 47 18.84 -10.96 30.10
CA ARG A 47 18.63 -12.41 30.40
C ARG A 47 17.48 -13.27 29.82
N ARG A 48 17.92 -14.46 29.35
CA ARG A 48 17.66 -15.86 29.82
C ARG A 48 16.98 -16.87 28.89
N LYS A 49 16.52 -16.50 27.69
CA LYS A 49 16.18 -17.48 26.64
C LYS A 49 16.92 -17.25 25.32
N GLU A 50 17.39 -16.03 25.09
CA GLU A 50 18.34 -15.67 24.03
C GLU A 50 19.72 -16.32 24.28
N ASP A 51 20.11 -16.48 25.55
CA ASP A 51 21.43 -16.93 26.00
C ASP A 51 21.93 -18.23 25.31
N MET A 52 21.08 -19.23 24.98
CA MET A 52 21.54 -20.47 24.33
C MET A 52 21.80 -20.31 22.83
N ALA A 53 20.97 -19.53 22.12
CA ALA A 53 21.20 -19.27 20.70
C ALA A 53 22.37 -18.31 20.52
N THR A 54 22.45 -17.27 21.36
CA THR A 54 23.57 -16.32 21.37
C THR A 54 24.89 -17.01 21.71
N CYS A 55 24.90 -17.97 22.65
CA CYS A 55 26.10 -18.76 22.97
C CYS A 55 26.60 -19.60 21.78
N MET A 56 25.70 -20.20 20.99
CA MET A 56 26.10 -20.95 19.79
C MET A 56 26.70 -20.04 18.70
N TYR A 57 26.20 -18.82 18.55
CA TYR A 57 26.76 -17.85 17.62
C TYR A 57 28.10 -17.30 18.11
N ASP A 58 28.24 -17.01 19.41
CA ASP A 58 29.49 -16.51 19.99
C ASP A 58 30.60 -17.56 19.91
N GLU A 59 30.28 -18.84 20.14
CA GLU A 59 31.21 -19.97 19.95
C GLU A 59 31.63 -20.12 18.48
N ALA A 60 30.68 -20.05 17.54
CA ALA A 60 30.98 -20.11 16.11
C ALA A 60 31.84 -18.92 15.63
N ILE A 61 31.62 -17.72 16.18
CA ILE A 61 32.42 -16.53 15.89
C ILE A 61 33.83 -16.69 16.46
N ALA A 62 33.98 -17.28 17.65
CA ALA A 62 35.27 -17.52 18.29
C ALA A 62 36.11 -18.55 17.52
N GLU A 63 35.54 -19.71 17.17
CA GLU A 63 36.22 -20.75 16.39
C GLU A 63 36.66 -20.23 15.01
N LEU A 64 35.79 -19.46 14.36
CA LEU A 64 36.11 -18.87 13.06
C LEU A 64 37.25 -17.85 13.17
N SER A 65 37.28 -17.06 14.25
CA SER A 65 38.36 -16.10 14.53
C SER A 65 39.69 -16.79 14.80
N GLU A 66 39.68 -17.94 15.48
CA GLU A 66 40.87 -18.75 15.76
C GLU A 66 41.45 -19.36 14.48
N LEU A 67 40.61 -19.97 13.65
CA LEU A 67 41.02 -20.55 12.34
C LEU A 67 41.63 -19.53 11.36
N LEU A 68 41.30 -18.25 11.51
CA LEU A 68 41.84 -17.17 10.69
C LEU A 68 43.19 -16.66 11.17
N SER A 69 43.44 -16.73 12.48
CA SER A 69 44.74 -16.37 13.05
C SER A 69 45.87 -17.27 12.50
N GLU A 70 45.52 -18.49 12.08
CA GLU A 70 46.43 -19.49 11.54
C GLU A 70 46.69 -19.34 10.02
N LYS A 71 45.89 -18.55 9.28
CA LYS A 71 46.00 -18.40 7.80
C LYS A 71 46.39 -16.98 7.40
N SER A 72 47.66 -16.65 7.61
CA SER A 72 48.25 -15.31 7.44
C SER A 72 48.19 -14.70 6.02
N GLU A 73 47.91 -15.48 4.97
CA GLU A 73 47.97 -14.99 3.57
C GLU A 73 46.66 -14.41 3.02
N LEU A 74 45.57 -14.40 3.80
CA LEU A 74 44.26 -13.85 3.38
C LEU A 74 43.80 -12.65 4.24
N GLN A 75 44.68 -12.12 5.09
CA GLN A 75 44.32 -11.40 6.31
C GLN A 75 43.41 -10.17 6.10
N ASP A 76 43.74 -9.23 5.23
CA ASP A 76 43.03 -7.93 5.25
C ASP A 76 41.63 -8.00 4.65
N VAL A 77 41.47 -8.67 3.50
CA VAL A 77 40.18 -8.79 2.82
C VAL A 77 39.28 -9.81 3.49
N ALA A 78 39.84 -10.91 4.00
CA ALA A 78 39.07 -11.90 4.76
C ALA A 78 38.63 -11.33 6.10
N ALA A 79 39.51 -10.65 6.87
CA ALA A 79 39.14 -10.07 8.15
C ALA A 79 38.08 -8.96 8.02
N SER A 80 38.12 -8.16 6.95
CA SER A 80 37.09 -7.15 6.68
C SER A 80 35.71 -7.78 6.42
N LYS A 81 35.64 -8.79 5.54
CA LYS A 81 34.38 -9.50 5.25
C LYS A 81 33.86 -10.27 6.46
N LEU A 82 34.74 -10.79 7.29
CA LEU A 82 34.38 -11.55 8.49
C LEU A 82 33.91 -10.66 9.64
N LYS A 83 34.50 -9.47 9.82
CA LYS A 83 33.94 -8.47 10.73
C LYS A 83 32.54 -8.03 10.30
N GLN A 84 32.32 -7.90 9.00
CA GLN A 84 31.01 -7.58 8.45
C GLN A 84 30.01 -8.72 8.70
N LEU A 85 30.38 -9.96 8.41
CA LEU A 85 29.56 -11.15 8.69
C LEU A 85 29.28 -11.36 10.19
N ALA A 86 30.26 -11.10 11.06
CA ALA A 86 30.09 -11.19 12.51
C ALA A 86 29.13 -10.11 13.04
N ALA A 87 29.22 -8.88 12.52
CA ALA A 87 28.28 -7.81 12.84
C ALA A 87 26.86 -8.12 12.33
N GLU A 88 26.75 -8.70 11.13
CA GLU A 88 25.48 -9.17 10.56
C GLU A 88 24.88 -10.30 11.42
N LEU A 89 25.69 -11.28 11.85
CA LEU A 89 25.28 -12.39 12.74
C LEU A 89 24.86 -11.90 14.14
N GLN A 90 25.59 -10.97 14.73
CA GLN A 90 25.22 -10.37 16.03
C GLN A 90 23.95 -9.52 15.93
N SER A 91 23.75 -8.80 14.82
CA SER A 91 22.49 -8.09 14.57
C SER A 91 21.31 -9.05 14.38
N ALA A 92 21.54 -10.24 13.82
CA ALA A 92 20.54 -11.29 13.68
C ALA A 92 20.24 -12.00 15.02
N ALA A 93 21.19 -12.00 15.96
CA ALA A 93 21.04 -12.57 17.30
C ALA A 93 20.35 -11.62 18.29
N GLN A 94 20.39 -10.30 18.07
CA GLN A 94 19.53 -9.35 18.78
C GLN A 94 18.11 -9.44 18.21
N GLY A 95 17.13 -9.60 19.11
CA GLY A 95 15.72 -9.58 18.73
C GLY A 95 15.35 -8.32 17.93
N PHE A 96 14.27 -8.39 17.14
CA PHE A 96 13.80 -7.24 16.36
C PHE A 96 13.44 -6.07 17.28
N ASP A 97 14.24 -4.99 17.22
CA ASP A 97 13.89 -3.71 17.83
C ASP A 97 13.21 -2.80 16.79
N PRO A 98 11.91 -2.47 16.95
CA PRO A 98 11.20 -1.62 16.02
C PRO A 98 11.75 -0.19 15.96
N VAL A 99 12.28 0.35 17.06
CA VAL A 99 12.83 1.71 17.12
C VAL A 99 14.13 1.77 16.33
N ASP A 100 15.02 0.79 16.53
CA ASP A 100 16.28 0.75 15.82
C ASP A 100 16.09 0.48 14.33
N ARG A 101 15.10 -0.35 13.96
CA ARG A 101 14.73 -0.53 12.55
C ARG A 101 14.27 0.77 11.89
N ILE A 102 13.50 1.60 12.58
CA ILE A 102 13.03 2.91 12.07
C ILE A 102 14.23 3.87 11.95
N LYS A 103 15.06 3.98 13.00
CA LYS A 103 16.23 4.87 13.02
C LYS A 103 17.24 4.52 11.93
N SER A 104 17.65 3.26 11.85
CA SER A 104 18.60 2.78 10.84
C SER A 104 18.06 2.94 9.42
N GLY A 105 16.76 2.66 9.22
CA GLY A 105 16.08 2.87 7.94
C GLY A 105 16.09 4.33 7.50
N PHE A 106 15.79 5.26 8.42
CA PHE A 106 15.84 6.70 8.13
C PHE A 106 17.27 7.19 7.90
N ALA A 107 18.25 6.73 8.69
CA ALA A 107 19.65 7.07 8.50
C ALA A 107 20.13 6.67 7.10
N ASN A 108 19.80 5.45 6.66
CA ASN A 108 20.10 4.98 5.31
C ASN A 108 19.40 5.83 4.24
N PHE A 109 18.11 6.15 4.39
CA PHE A 109 17.42 7.06 3.47
C PHE A 109 18.12 8.43 3.39
N LYS A 110 18.52 8.99 4.54
CA LYS A 110 19.17 10.30 4.61
C LYS A 110 20.48 10.30 3.83
N THR A 111 21.36 9.34 4.08
CA THR A 111 22.69 9.28 3.46
C THR A 111 22.64 8.81 2.01
N GLU A 112 21.81 7.82 1.69
CA GLU A 112 21.82 7.17 0.37
C GLU A 112 20.88 7.81 -0.64
N LYS A 113 19.91 8.61 -0.20
CA LYS A 113 18.93 9.26 -1.08
C LYS A 113 18.88 10.76 -0.89
N PHE A 114 18.58 11.23 0.32
CA PHE A 114 18.34 12.65 0.57
C PHE A 114 19.58 13.52 0.29
N GLU A 115 20.71 13.20 0.92
CA GLU A 115 21.96 13.99 0.79
C GLU A 115 22.60 13.86 -0.61
N LYS A 116 22.33 12.76 -1.33
CA LYS A 116 22.83 12.54 -2.70
C LYS A 116 22.01 13.25 -3.77
N THR A 117 20.82 13.76 -3.46
CA THR A 117 19.94 14.46 -4.40
C THR A 117 19.37 15.77 -3.82
N PRO A 118 20.24 16.70 -3.37
CA PRO A 118 19.80 17.91 -2.66
C PRO A 118 18.90 18.81 -3.49
N ASP A 119 19.11 18.88 -4.81
CA ASP A 119 18.26 19.68 -5.71
C ASP A 119 16.83 19.15 -5.76
N LEU A 120 16.67 17.82 -5.90
CA LEU A 120 15.37 17.16 -5.91
C LEU A 120 14.59 17.45 -4.62
N TYR A 121 15.18 17.19 -3.46
CA TYR A 121 14.50 17.42 -2.19
C TYR A 121 14.33 18.90 -1.86
N GLY A 122 15.24 19.77 -2.34
CA GLY A 122 15.11 21.21 -2.27
C GLY A 122 13.89 21.73 -3.05
N ASP A 123 13.60 21.14 -4.21
CA ASP A 123 12.41 21.47 -4.99
C ASP A 123 11.14 20.87 -4.39
N LEU A 124 11.18 19.62 -3.93
CA LEU A 124 10.04 18.97 -3.25
C LEU A 124 9.63 19.68 -1.96
N ALA A 125 10.58 20.32 -1.26
CA ALA A 125 10.27 21.12 -0.08
C ALA A 125 9.41 22.37 -0.39
N LYS A 126 9.39 22.84 -1.64
CA LYS A 126 8.58 23.99 -2.08
C LYS A 126 7.15 23.58 -2.44
N GLY A 127 6.93 22.32 -2.80
CA GLY A 127 5.61 21.80 -3.16
C GLY A 127 5.69 20.47 -3.92
N GLN A 128 4.53 19.94 -4.29
CA GLN A 128 4.39 18.70 -5.06
C GLN A 128 3.54 18.92 -6.31
N SER A 129 3.86 18.21 -7.40
CA SER A 129 3.07 18.22 -8.64
C SER A 129 3.04 16.83 -9.30
N PRO A 130 2.60 15.78 -8.57
CA PRO A 130 2.60 14.42 -9.09
C PRO A 130 1.74 14.27 -10.33
N LYS A 131 2.17 13.41 -11.25
CA LYS A 131 1.42 13.10 -12.47
C LYS A 131 0.45 11.94 -12.29
N PHE A 132 0.63 11.14 -11.25
CA PHE A 132 -0.15 9.95 -10.96
C PHE A 132 -0.89 10.07 -9.61
N LEU A 133 -2.14 9.65 -9.58
CA LEU A 133 -2.82 9.14 -8.39
C LEU A 133 -2.79 7.62 -8.46
N VAL A 134 -2.26 6.95 -7.44
CA VAL A 134 -2.13 5.48 -7.41
C VAL A 134 -2.94 4.90 -6.25
N PHE A 135 -3.88 4.01 -6.57
CA PHE A 135 -4.52 3.12 -5.63
C PHE A 135 -3.79 1.78 -5.62
N ALA A 136 -3.29 1.37 -4.46
CA ALA A 136 -2.64 0.08 -4.28
C ALA A 136 -3.03 -0.56 -2.96
N CYS A 137 -2.79 -1.87 -2.84
CA CYS A 137 -3.16 -2.59 -1.62
C CYS A 137 -2.21 -2.21 -0.48
N SER A 138 -2.70 -2.22 0.76
CA SER A 138 -1.87 -2.07 1.97
C SER A 138 -0.93 -3.27 2.21
N ASP A 139 -1.05 -4.34 1.43
CA ASP A 139 -0.19 -5.53 1.49
C ASP A 139 1.31 -5.15 1.45
N SER A 140 2.08 -5.67 2.40
CA SER A 140 3.49 -5.27 2.61
C SER A 140 4.41 -5.65 1.46
N ARG A 141 3.98 -6.55 0.57
CA ARG A 141 4.77 -7.06 -0.57
C ARG A 141 4.66 -6.19 -1.82
N VAL A 142 3.69 -5.27 -1.86
CA VAL A 142 3.30 -4.57 -3.10
C VAL A 142 3.39 -3.06 -3.01
N CYS A 143 4.51 -2.55 -2.47
CA CYS A 143 4.78 -1.11 -2.45
C CYS A 143 4.93 -0.54 -3.88
N PRO A 144 4.05 0.37 -4.36
CA PRO A 144 4.10 0.85 -5.73
C PRO A 144 5.38 1.61 -6.06
N SER A 145 5.93 2.37 -5.10
CA SER A 145 7.22 3.05 -5.28
C SER A 145 8.35 2.07 -5.62
N HIS A 146 8.30 0.85 -5.09
CA HIS A 146 9.31 -0.16 -5.36
C HIS A 146 9.04 -0.89 -6.68
N ILE A 147 7.79 -1.29 -6.94
CA ILE A 147 7.43 -2.09 -8.12
C ILE A 147 7.53 -1.28 -9.41
N LEU A 148 7.12 -0.01 -9.37
CA LEU A 148 7.05 0.87 -10.54
C LEU A 148 8.17 1.92 -10.58
N ASP A 149 9.13 1.83 -9.64
CA ASP A 149 10.25 2.75 -9.49
C ASP A 149 9.85 4.24 -9.42
N PHE A 150 8.70 4.54 -8.80
CA PHE A 150 8.31 5.94 -8.59
C PHE A 150 9.27 6.64 -7.63
N GLN A 151 9.80 7.76 -8.11
CA GLN A 151 10.60 8.68 -7.33
C GLN A 151 9.71 9.58 -6.46
N PRO A 152 10.26 10.18 -5.38
CA PRO A 152 9.55 11.17 -4.58
C PRO A 152 8.99 12.30 -5.45
N GLY A 153 7.70 12.57 -5.31
CA GLY A 153 6.98 13.61 -6.06
C GLY A 153 6.28 13.15 -7.33
N GLU A 154 6.49 11.92 -7.81
CA GLU A 154 5.87 11.45 -9.06
C GLU A 154 4.43 10.97 -8.89
N ALA A 155 4.13 10.32 -7.76
CA ALA A 155 2.84 9.69 -7.49
C ALA A 155 2.26 10.10 -6.13
N PHE A 156 1.01 10.53 -6.13
CA PHE A 156 0.18 10.67 -4.93
C PHE A 156 -0.50 9.34 -4.63
N MET A 157 -0.25 8.76 -3.45
CA MET A 157 -0.61 7.35 -3.17
C MET A 157 -1.75 7.21 -2.18
N VAL A 158 -2.70 6.32 -2.50
CA VAL A 158 -3.72 5.83 -1.59
C VAL A 158 -3.51 4.32 -1.42
N ARG A 159 -3.31 3.87 -0.18
CA ARG A 159 -3.17 2.45 0.14
C ARG A 159 -4.27 2.00 1.08
N ASN A 160 -5.05 1.00 0.67
CA ASN A 160 -6.13 0.43 1.46
C ASN A 160 -6.26 -1.08 1.22
N ILE A 161 -7.21 -1.74 1.90
CA ILE A 161 -7.41 -3.18 1.74
C ILE A 161 -7.96 -3.46 0.34
N ALA A 162 -7.22 -4.29 -0.42
CA ALA A 162 -7.54 -4.69 -1.79
C ALA A 162 -7.70 -3.54 -2.79
N ASN A 163 -6.96 -2.43 -2.61
CA ASN A 163 -6.83 -1.33 -3.59
C ASN A 163 -8.18 -0.84 -4.14
N MET A 164 -9.22 -0.86 -3.31
CA MET A 164 -10.59 -0.61 -3.74
C MET A 164 -10.87 0.88 -3.81
N VAL A 165 -11.61 1.28 -4.85
CA VAL A 165 -12.20 2.61 -4.96
C VAL A 165 -13.71 2.46 -4.75
N PRO A 166 -14.29 2.99 -3.65
CA PRO A 166 -15.73 3.03 -3.47
C PRO A 166 -16.39 4.02 -4.45
N PRO A 167 -17.71 3.88 -4.71
CA PRO A 167 -18.44 4.90 -5.45
C PRO A 167 -18.50 6.23 -4.67
N TYR A 168 -18.78 7.32 -5.37
CA TYR A 168 -18.98 8.64 -4.79
C TYR A 168 -20.09 8.62 -3.74
N ASP A 169 -19.72 8.89 -2.49
CA ASP A 169 -20.61 9.05 -1.35
C ASP A 169 -19.98 10.08 -0.39
N LEU A 170 -20.75 11.10 0.00
CA LEU A 170 -20.25 12.16 0.90
C LEU A 170 -20.24 11.73 2.37
N THR A 171 -20.99 10.68 2.71
CA THR A 171 -21.20 10.21 4.08
C THR A 171 -20.36 8.97 4.39
N LYS A 172 -20.13 8.11 3.39
CA LYS A 172 -19.34 6.88 3.52
C LYS A 172 -18.02 7.02 2.77
N ASN A 173 -16.97 6.40 3.30
CA ASN A 173 -15.66 6.32 2.65
C ASN A 173 -15.05 7.69 2.28
N SER A 174 -15.34 8.72 3.08
CA SER A 174 -14.89 10.11 2.86
C SER A 174 -13.38 10.24 2.72
N GLY A 175 -12.60 9.36 3.34
CA GLY A 175 -11.13 9.33 3.18
C GLY A 175 -10.69 9.06 1.73
N VAL A 176 -11.33 8.12 1.02
CA VAL A 176 -11.01 7.89 -0.40
C VAL A 176 -11.52 9.03 -1.27
N GLY A 177 -12.75 9.52 -1.01
CA GLY A 177 -13.31 10.64 -1.74
C GLY A 177 -12.44 11.90 -1.65
N ALA A 178 -11.98 12.25 -0.45
CA ALA A 178 -11.09 13.39 -0.22
C ALA A 178 -9.75 13.23 -0.95
N ALA A 179 -9.16 12.04 -0.97
CA ALA A 179 -7.90 11.79 -1.68
C ALA A 179 -8.04 11.97 -3.20
N ILE A 180 -9.14 11.47 -3.79
CA ILE A 180 -9.42 11.65 -5.23
C ILE A 180 -9.67 13.13 -5.51
N GLU A 181 -10.49 13.81 -4.71
CA GLU A 181 -10.78 15.23 -4.86
C GLU A 181 -9.48 16.07 -4.84
N TYR A 182 -8.63 15.83 -3.85
CA TYR A 182 -7.36 16.53 -3.71
C TYR A 182 -6.44 16.29 -4.91
N ALA A 183 -6.23 15.03 -5.29
CA ALA A 183 -5.36 14.69 -6.42
C ALA A 183 -5.87 15.30 -7.74
N VAL A 184 -7.17 15.23 -8.01
CA VAL A 184 -7.75 15.62 -9.29
C VAL A 184 -7.98 17.13 -9.38
N LEU A 185 -8.50 17.75 -8.32
CA LEU A 185 -8.85 19.18 -8.32
C LEU A 185 -7.73 20.08 -7.84
N HIS A 186 -6.83 19.63 -6.95
CA HIS A 186 -5.77 20.48 -6.40
C HIS A 186 -4.40 20.15 -7.01
N LEU A 187 -3.97 18.89 -6.99
CA LEU A 187 -2.68 18.49 -7.56
C LEU A 187 -2.69 18.38 -9.09
N LYS A 188 -3.89 18.35 -9.68
CA LYS A 188 -4.11 18.27 -11.13
C LYS A 188 -3.43 17.06 -11.78
N VAL A 189 -3.41 15.91 -11.10
CA VAL A 189 -2.88 14.65 -11.67
C VAL A 189 -3.49 14.39 -13.06
N GLU A 190 -2.71 13.72 -13.90
CA GLU A 190 -3.07 13.42 -15.29
C GLU A 190 -3.44 11.96 -15.48
N ASN A 191 -3.07 11.11 -14.52
CA ASN A 191 -3.29 9.67 -14.55
C ASN A 191 -3.83 9.18 -13.21
N ILE A 192 -4.85 8.32 -13.23
CA ILE A 192 -5.25 7.50 -12.09
C ILE A 192 -4.93 6.05 -12.42
N LEU A 193 -4.15 5.39 -11.57
CA LEU A 193 -3.82 3.97 -11.66
C LEU A 193 -4.47 3.23 -10.48
N VAL A 194 -5.27 2.20 -10.76
CA VAL A 194 -5.72 1.23 -9.75
C VAL A 194 -4.97 -0.08 -9.97
N MET A 195 -4.13 -0.45 -9.00
CA MET A 195 -3.21 -1.58 -9.10
C MET A 195 -3.62 -2.70 -8.15
N GLY A 196 -4.24 -3.73 -8.72
CA GLY A 196 -4.46 -5.03 -8.08
C GLY A 196 -3.19 -5.87 -8.02
N HIS A 197 -3.23 -6.99 -7.30
CA HIS A 197 -2.09 -7.89 -7.20
C HIS A 197 -2.48 -9.33 -6.93
N SER A 198 -1.58 -10.27 -7.25
CA SER A 198 -1.73 -11.70 -6.96
C SER A 198 -1.84 -12.01 -5.47
N CYS A 199 -2.60 -13.05 -5.12
CA CYS A 199 -2.76 -13.56 -3.77
C CYS A 199 -3.21 -12.47 -2.76
N CYS A 200 -4.16 -11.63 -3.17
CA CYS A 200 -4.67 -10.54 -2.36
C CYS A 200 -5.57 -11.06 -1.21
N GLY A 201 -5.16 -10.80 0.03
CA GLY A 201 -5.92 -11.22 1.21
C GLY A 201 -7.32 -10.63 1.29
N GLY A 202 -7.51 -9.38 0.86
CA GLY A 202 -8.84 -8.74 0.84
C GLY A 202 -9.77 -9.33 -0.22
N ILE A 203 -9.25 -9.70 -1.40
CA ILE A 203 -10.04 -10.39 -2.43
C ILE A 203 -10.37 -11.82 -2.00
N LYS A 204 -9.41 -12.54 -1.42
CA LYS A 204 -9.68 -13.85 -0.81
C LYS A 204 -10.79 -13.73 0.24
N GLY A 205 -10.70 -12.73 1.12
CA GLY A 205 -11.73 -12.43 2.10
C GLY A 205 -13.11 -12.19 1.48
N LEU A 206 -13.20 -11.35 0.45
CA LEU A 206 -14.43 -11.12 -0.32
C LEU A 206 -15.01 -12.42 -0.89
N MET A 207 -14.16 -13.24 -1.54
CA MET A 207 -14.59 -14.49 -2.18
C MET A 207 -15.06 -15.54 -1.16
N SER A 208 -14.56 -15.48 0.08
CA SER A 208 -14.94 -16.38 1.18
C SER A 208 -16.16 -15.93 1.99
N ILE A 209 -16.77 -14.77 1.71
CA ILE A 209 -17.96 -14.32 2.45
C ILE A 209 -19.11 -15.32 2.22
N PRO A 210 -19.77 -15.83 3.27
CA PRO A 210 -20.92 -16.71 3.13
C PRO A 210 -22.16 -15.93 2.64
N ASP A 211 -23.03 -16.58 1.86
CA ASP A 211 -24.26 -15.98 1.34
C ASP A 211 -25.44 -16.04 2.34
N ASP A 212 -25.18 -16.38 3.60
CA ASP A 212 -26.19 -16.54 4.66
C ASP A 212 -26.50 -15.23 5.42
N GLY A 213 -25.85 -14.13 5.05
CA GLY A 213 -26.03 -12.82 5.67
C GLY A 213 -25.31 -12.64 7.01
N THR A 214 -24.55 -13.64 7.47
CA THR A 214 -23.71 -13.52 8.66
C THR A 214 -22.49 -12.64 8.39
N THR A 215 -21.98 -11.99 9.44
CA THR A 215 -20.75 -11.21 9.38
C THR A 215 -19.79 -11.66 10.47
N SER A 216 -18.53 -11.89 10.10
CA SER A 216 -17.46 -12.35 10.97
C SER A 216 -16.43 -11.28 11.33
N SER A 217 -16.59 -10.06 10.80
CA SER A 217 -15.66 -8.94 11.03
C SER A 217 -16.40 -7.61 11.20
N ASP A 218 -15.84 -6.72 12.01
CA ASP A 218 -16.42 -5.41 12.30
C ASP A 218 -16.42 -4.47 11.06
N PHE A 219 -15.34 -4.51 10.27
CA PHE A 219 -15.12 -3.56 9.17
C PHE A 219 -14.77 -4.24 7.84
N ILE A 220 -14.04 -5.36 7.88
CA ILE A 220 -13.38 -5.94 6.69
C ILE A 220 -14.42 -6.33 5.66
N GLU A 221 -15.46 -7.07 6.04
CA GLU A 221 -16.52 -7.49 5.12
C GLU A 221 -17.29 -6.30 4.54
N SER A 222 -17.63 -5.31 5.37
CA SER A 222 -18.29 -4.09 4.92
C SER A 222 -17.46 -3.35 3.87
N TRP A 223 -16.14 -3.28 4.08
CA TRP A 223 -15.20 -2.68 3.15
C TRP A 223 -15.09 -3.47 1.84
N VAL A 224 -14.77 -4.77 1.90
CA VAL A 224 -14.52 -5.55 0.67
C VAL A 224 -15.79 -5.75 -0.18
N LYS A 225 -16.98 -5.59 0.41
CA LYS A 225 -18.27 -5.55 -0.31
C LYS A 225 -18.39 -4.40 -1.32
N ILE A 226 -17.49 -3.41 -1.32
CA ILE A 226 -17.36 -2.44 -2.43
C ILE A 226 -17.22 -3.15 -3.78
N CYS A 227 -16.50 -4.28 -3.81
CA CYS A 227 -16.30 -5.08 -5.02
C CYS A 227 -17.20 -6.33 -5.10
N SER A 228 -18.32 -6.37 -4.37
CA SER A 228 -19.32 -7.44 -4.54
C SER A 228 -19.76 -7.68 -6.00
N PRO A 229 -19.88 -6.65 -6.88
CA PRO A 229 -20.16 -6.89 -8.29
C PRO A 229 -19.09 -7.78 -8.99
N ALA A 230 -17.82 -7.65 -8.62
CA ALA A 230 -16.75 -8.50 -9.14
C ALA A 230 -16.94 -9.95 -8.67
N ARG A 231 -17.18 -10.17 -7.36
CA ARG A 231 -17.49 -11.49 -6.81
C ARG A 231 -18.67 -12.13 -7.54
N SER A 232 -19.78 -11.41 -7.70
CA SER A 232 -20.97 -11.93 -8.37
C SER A 232 -20.70 -12.35 -9.81
N LYS A 233 -19.93 -11.56 -10.56
CA LYS A 233 -19.51 -11.92 -11.92
C LYS A 233 -18.67 -13.19 -11.92
N ILE A 234 -17.66 -13.28 -11.07
CA ILE A 234 -16.77 -14.45 -11.01
C ILE A 234 -17.52 -15.71 -10.60
N MET A 235 -18.40 -15.63 -9.59
CA MET A 235 -19.23 -16.76 -9.16
C MET A 235 -20.23 -17.22 -10.22
N THR A 236 -20.57 -16.36 -11.18
CA THR A 236 -21.48 -16.71 -12.29
C THR A 236 -20.71 -17.29 -13.47
N GLU A 237 -19.72 -16.56 -13.97
CA GLU A 237 -19.01 -16.85 -15.23
C GLU A 237 -17.88 -17.87 -15.07
N TYR A 238 -17.33 -18.03 -13.86
CA TYR A 238 -16.15 -18.84 -13.56
C TYR A 238 -16.40 -19.85 -12.43
N ASN A 239 -17.65 -20.30 -12.26
CA ASN A 239 -18.04 -21.22 -11.19
C ASN A 239 -17.32 -22.58 -11.25
N SER A 240 -16.83 -22.99 -12.42
CA SER A 240 -16.13 -24.26 -12.61
C SER A 240 -14.63 -24.21 -12.29
N LEU A 241 -14.07 -23.02 -12.07
CA LEU A 241 -12.66 -22.85 -11.74
C LEU A 241 -12.39 -23.18 -10.27
N THR A 242 -11.14 -23.48 -9.95
CA THR A 242 -10.69 -23.62 -8.56
C THR A 242 -10.86 -22.30 -7.80
N PHE A 243 -10.93 -22.37 -6.47
CA PHE A 243 -11.08 -21.17 -5.64
C PHE A 243 -9.93 -20.17 -5.84
N GLU A 244 -8.71 -20.66 -6.00
CA GLU A 244 -7.52 -19.87 -6.28
C GLU A 244 -7.62 -19.14 -7.62
N GLU A 245 -8.07 -19.84 -8.68
CA GLU A 245 -8.30 -19.23 -9.99
C GLU A 245 -9.45 -18.22 -9.96
N GLN A 246 -10.52 -18.50 -9.21
CA GLN A 246 -11.59 -17.53 -8.99
C GLN A 246 -11.07 -16.27 -8.29
N CYS A 247 -10.23 -16.42 -7.26
CA CYS A 247 -9.59 -15.27 -6.60
C CYS A 247 -8.73 -14.47 -7.59
N HIS A 248 -7.88 -15.14 -8.38
CA HIS A 248 -7.03 -14.48 -9.38
C HIS A 248 -7.84 -13.68 -10.41
N ASN A 249 -8.94 -14.23 -10.90
CA ASN A 249 -9.83 -13.49 -11.81
C ASN A 249 -10.57 -12.35 -11.09
N CYS A 250 -10.97 -12.55 -9.83
CA CYS A 250 -11.63 -11.54 -9.02
C CYS A 250 -10.69 -10.36 -8.69
N GLU A 251 -9.39 -10.59 -8.52
CA GLU A 251 -8.41 -9.53 -8.31
C GLU A 251 -8.41 -8.52 -9.47
N LYS A 252 -8.48 -9.02 -10.71
CA LYS A 252 -8.56 -8.18 -11.93
C LYS A 252 -9.93 -7.52 -12.08
N GLU A 253 -11.01 -8.27 -11.83
CA GLU A 253 -12.35 -7.71 -11.94
C GLU A 253 -12.65 -6.66 -10.87
N ALA A 254 -12.10 -6.79 -9.66
CA ALA A 254 -12.20 -5.79 -8.61
C ALA A 254 -11.51 -4.46 -8.99
N VAL A 255 -10.40 -4.54 -9.74
CA VAL A 255 -9.81 -3.35 -10.38
C VAL A 255 -10.81 -2.72 -11.33
N ASN A 256 -11.44 -3.49 -12.23
CA ASN A 256 -12.44 -2.98 -13.17
C ASN A 256 -13.65 -2.32 -12.47
N VAL A 257 -14.16 -2.91 -11.38
CA VAL A 257 -15.21 -2.30 -10.55
C VAL A 257 -14.74 -0.96 -9.99
N SER A 258 -13.51 -0.89 -9.49
CA SER A 258 -12.93 0.35 -8.98
C SER A 258 -12.75 1.41 -10.07
N LEU A 259 -12.36 1.02 -11.29
CA LEU A 259 -12.31 1.93 -12.45
C LEU A 259 -13.70 2.49 -12.79
N GLY A 260 -14.73 1.65 -12.73
CA GLY A 260 -16.12 2.07 -12.89
C GLY A 260 -16.57 3.05 -11.79
N ASN A 261 -16.23 2.75 -10.54
CA ASN A 261 -16.55 3.61 -9.40
C ASN A 261 -15.88 5.00 -9.51
N LEU A 262 -14.66 5.09 -10.04
CA LEU A 262 -14.02 6.38 -10.33
C LEU A 262 -14.87 7.29 -11.23
N LEU A 263 -15.64 6.74 -12.17
CA LEU A 263 -16.52 7.52 -13.05
C LEU A 263 -17.79 8.05 -12.36
N THR A 264 -18.09 7.59 -11.15
CA THR A 264 -19.18 8.14 -10.33
C THR A 264 -18.81 9.50 -9.71
N TYR A 265 -17.52 9.81 -9.60
CA TYR A 265 -17.01 11.11 -9.16
C TYR A 265 -17.16 12.14 -10.29
N PRO A 266 -17.96 13.20 -10.13
CA PRO A 266 -18.26 14.13 -11.23
C PRO A 266 -17.01 14.76 -11.86
N TYR A 267 -16.08 15.23 -11.03
CA TYR A 267 -14.83 15.86 -11.49
C TYR A 267 -13.84 14.90 -12.15
N VAL A 268 -13.89 13.60 -11.83
CA VAL A 268 -13.10 12.57 -12.54
C VAL A 268 -13.69 12.38 -13.92
N ARG A 269 -15.00 12.10 -13.99
CA ARG A 269 -15.71 11.91 -15.26
C ARG A 269 -15.53 13.09 -16.19
N ASP A 270 -15.71 14.32 -15.70
CA ASP A 270 -15.56 15.53 -16.51
C ASP A 270 -14.16 15.67 -17.12
N ARG A 271 -13.11 15.30 -16.38
CA ARG A 271 -11.73 15.36 -16.88
C ARG A 271 -11.38 14.22 -17.84
N VAL A 272 -11.94 13.03 -17.65
CA VAL A 272 -11.83 11.91 -18.60
C VAL A 272 -12.49 12.29 -19.93
N VAL A 273 -13.70 12.85 -19.90
CA VAL A 273 -14.41 13.31 -21.11
C VAL A 273 -13.63 14.39 -21.86
N LYS A 274 -12.96 15.28 -21.14
CA LYS A 274 -12.08 16.31 -21.71
C LYS A 274 -10.71 15.79 -22.14
N ASN A 275 -10.46 14.48 -22.04
CA ASN A 275 -9.17 13.84 -22.34
C ASN A 275 -7.99 14.46 -21.57
N SER A 276 -8.25 14.95 -20.35
CA SER A 276 -7.27 15.61 -19.47
C SER A 276 -6.91 14.77 -18.24
N LEU A 277 -7.47 13.57 -18.13
CA LEU A 277 -7.24 12.60 -17.07
C LEU A 277 -7.43 11.19 -17.66
N ALA A 278 -6.41 10.34 -17.59
CA ALA A 278 -6.48 8.94 -17.98
C ALA A 278 -6.72 8.04 -16.77
N ILE A 279 -7.50 6.97 -16.93
CA ILE A 279 -7.74 5.96 -15.90
C ILE A 279 -7.21 4.62 -16.41
N LYS A 280 -6.35 4.00 -15.61
CA LYS A 280 -5.67 2.74 -15.94
C LYS A 280 -5.88 1.71 -14.83
N GLY A 281 -6.09 0.46 -15.22
CA GLY A 281 -6.05 -0.70 -14.33
C GLY A 281 -4.73 -1.44 -14.50
N ALA A 282 -4.21 -2.00 -13.41
CA ALA A 282 -3.08 -2.91 -13.45
C ALA A 282 -3.28 -4.10 -12.51
N HIS A 283 -2.61 -5.20 -12.81
CA HIS A 283 -2.50 -6.36 -11.92
C HIS A 283 -1.04 -6.80 -11.86
N TYR A 284 -0.46 -6.77 -10.66
CA TYR A 284 0.90 -7.23 -10.41
C TYR A 284 0.91 -8.64 -9.82
N ASP A 285 1.42 -9.59 -10.60
CA ASP A 285 1.65 -10.96 -10.17
C ASP A 285 3.08 -11.09 -9.62
N PHE A 286 3.24 -10.95 -8.31
CA PHE A 286 4.53 -11.13 -7.65
C PHE A 286 5.01 -12.58 -7.61
N THR A 287 4.13 -13.56 -7.90
CA THR A 287 4.53 -14.97 -7.97
C THR A 287 5.27 -15.27 -9.28
N LYS A 288 4.99 -14.47 -10.33
CA LYS A 288 5.61 -14.57 -11.65
C LYS A 288 6.51 -13.39 -12.01
N GLY A 289 6.51 -12.33 -11.20
CA GLY A 289 7.20 -11.07 -11.52
C GLY A 289 6.62 -10.37 -12.74
N ALA A 290 5.31 -10.48 -12.97
CA ALA A 290 4.64 -9.95 -14.17
C ALA A 290 3.68 -8.81 -13.83
N LEU A 291 3.58 -7.82 -14.72
CA LEU A 291 2.62 -6.71 -14.61
C LEU A 291 1.74 -6.67 -15.85
N GLU A 292 0.43 -6.79 -15.66
CA GLU A 292 -0.57 -6.50 -16.68
C GLU A 292 -1.09 -5.07 -16.49
N LEU A 293 -1.23 -4.31 -17.58
CA LEU A 293 -1.70 -2.92 -17.60
C LEU A 293 -2.75 -2.75 -18.70
N TRP A 294 -3.85 -2.07 -18.40
CA TRP A 294 -4.91 -1.79 -19.36
C TRP A 294 -5.55 -0.42 -19.14
N ASP A 295 -6.10 0.13 -20.22
CA ASP A 295 -6.83 1.40 -20.22
C ASP A 295 -8.32 1.19 -19.96
N LEU A 296 -8.95 2.16 -19.28
CA LEU A 296 -10.40 2.26 -19.26
C LEU A 296 -10.89 2.81 -20.60
N GLU A 297 -11.49 1.96 -21.45
CA GLU A 297 -12.16 2.44 -22.67
C GLU A 297 -13.49 3.11 -22.33
N PHE A 298 -13.48 4.44 -22.18
CA PHE A 298 -14.69 5.25 -22.00
C PHE A 298 -15.07 5.95 -23.32
N LYS A 299 -16.12 5.46 -24.00
CA LYS A 299 -16.65 6.05 -25.24
C LYS A 299 -18.01 6.68 -24.96
N ILE A 300 -18.11 8.01 -25.09
CA ILE A 300 -19.42 8.68 -25.16
C ILE A 300 -19.92 8.55 -26.60
N SER A 301 -21.03 7.86 -26.78
CA SER A 301 -21.76 7.90 -28.05
C SER A 301 -22.73 9.09 -28.01
N PRO A 302 -22.70 10.03 -28.97
CA PRO A 302 -23.71 11.06 -29.06
C PRO A 302 -25.08 10.41 -29.24
N SER A 303 -26.05 10.76 -28.40
CA SER A 303 -27.45 10.45 -28.71
C SER A 303 -27.84 11.28 -29.92
N ALA A 304 -28.23 10.63 -31.02
CA ALA A 304 -28.77 11.31 -32.19
C ALA A 304 -29.89 12.25 -31.73
N SER A 305 -29.70 13.55 -31.94
CA SER A 305 -30.73 14.55 -31.67
C SER A 305 -31.85 14.32 -32.70
N ALA A 306 -33.00 13.85 -32.23
CA ALA A 306 -34.24 13.77 -33.01
C ALA A 306 -34.96 15.12 -33.00
#